data_AF-A0A2V9TJB3-F1
#
_entry.id   AF-A0A2V9TJB3-F1
#
_cell.length_a   1.000
_cell.length_b   1.000
_cell.length_c   1.000
_cell.angle_alpha   90.00
_cell.angle_beta   90.00
_cell.angle_gamma   90.00
#
_symmetry.space_group_name_H-M   'P 1'
#
loop_
_entity.id
_entity.type
_entity.pdbx_description
1 polymer ?
#
loop_
_entity_poly.entity_id
_entity_poly.type
_entity_poly.pdbx_seq_one_letter_code
_entity_poly.pdbx_strand_id
1 'polypeptide(L)'
;MFAYSPEDKNWGGMFADNEGRVHVFLAGKVSSGTAEFHGPSRGPNGETVLHKLRVVRMAPDRLEETWEKSVDNGANWTTVYRAEYSRAQPQ
;
A
#
# COMPACT_ATOMS: atom_id res chain seq x y z
N MET A 1 7.07 3.59 3.92
CA MET A 1 6.70 4.49 5.05
C MET A 1 5.29 4.99 4.83
N PHE A 2 4.46 4.98 5.87
CA PHE A 2 3.14 5.63 5.88
C PHE A 2 3.21 6.96 6.63
N ALA A 3 2.53 7.99 6.14
CA ALA A 3 2.48 9.29 6.78
C ALA A 3 1.14 9.97 6.54
N TYR A 4 0.68 10.78 7.49
CA TYR A 4 -0.50 11.64 7.31
C TYR A 4 -0.04 13.05 6.93
N SER A 5 -0.60 13.61 5.85
CA SER A 5 -0.46 15.00 5.45
C SER A 5 -1.62 15.82 6.04
N PRO A 6 -1.37 16.73 7.01
CA PRO A 6 -2.42 17.60 7.54
C PRO A 6 -2.94 18.61 6.52
N GLU A 7 -2.08 19.05 5.59
CA GLU A 7 -2.41 20.00 4.53
C GLU A 7 -3.40 19.38 3.54
N ASP A 8 -3.11 18.16 3.08
CA ASP A 8 -3.98 17.42 2.15
C ASP A 8 -5.12 16.68 2.86
N LYS A 9 -5.10 16.64 4.20
CA LYS A 9 -6.00 15.88 5.06
C LYS A 9 -6.10 14.40 4.64
N ASN A 10 -4.95 13.81 4.34
CA ASN A 10 -4.89 12.51 3.67
C ASN A 10 -3.69 11.69 4.10
N TRP A 11 -3.84 10.37 4.07
CA TRP A 11 -2.76 9.44 4.31
C TRP A 11 -2.02 9.13 3.01
N GLY A 12 -0.69 9.06 3.10
CA GLY A 12 0.18 8.68 2.01
C GLY A 12 1.09 7.51 2.38
N GLY A 13 1.65 6.88 1.35
CA GLY A 13 2.63 5.82 1.47
C GLY A 13 3.75 6.02 0.46
N MET A 14 5.01 5.78 0.86
CA MET A 14 6.16 5.76 -0.05
C MET A 14 6.98 4.51 0.17
N PHE A 15 7.25 3.77 -0.90
CA PHE A 15 8.01 2.52 -0.88
C PHE A 15 9.06 2.54 -1.97
N ALA A 16 10.26 2.05 -1.66
CA ALA A 16 11.29 1.82 -2.65
C ALA A 16 11.48 0.31 -2.81
N ASP A 17 11.67 -0.16 -4.04
CA ASP A 17 12.02 -1.55 -4.31
C ASP A 17 13.49 -1.72 -4.67
N ASN A 18 13.93 -2.98 -4.77
CA ASN A 18 15.30 -3.37 -5.10
C ASN A 18 15.71 -3.07 -6.55
N GLU A 19 14.77 -2.61 -7.38
CA GLU A 19 15.04 -2.12 -8.74
C GLU A 19 15.23 -0.59 -8.76
N GLY A 20 15.19 0.07 -7.60
CA GLY A 20 15.37 1.52 -7.46
C GLY A 20 14.12 2.33 -7.80
N ARG A 21 12.95 1.69 -7.95
CA ARG A 21 11.70 2.40 -8.22
C ARG A 21 11.09 2.92 -6.93
N VAL A 22 10.47 4.10 -7.00
CA VAL A 22 9.69 4.68 -5.90
C VAL A 22 8.21 4.60 -6.24
N HIS A 23 7.44 3.99 -5.33
CA HIS A 23 5.99 3.86 -5.40
C HIS A 23 5.37 4.83 -4.41
N VAL A 24 4.62 5.81 -4.92
CA VAL A 24 3.96 6.83 -4.09
C VAL A 24 2.46 6.60 -4.13
N PHE A 25 1.90 6.37 -2.95
CA PHE A 25 0.47 6.26 -2.73
C PHE A 25 -0.02 7.57 -2.13
N LEU A 26 -0.88 8.28 -2.86
CA LEU A 26 -1.38 9.59 -2.48
C LEU A 26 -2.84 9.57 -2.06
N ALA A 27 -3.53 8.43 -2.13
CA ALA A 27 -4.92 8.31 -1.74
C ALA A 27 -5.06 7.23 -0.66
N GLY A 28 -4.94 7.63 0.61
CA GLY A 28 -5.00 6.75 1.77
C GLY A 28 -6.28 6.92 2.57
N LYS A 29 -6.99 5.82 2.81
CA LYS A 29 -8.15 5.74 3.71
C LYS A 29 -7.79 4.86 4.90
N VAL A 30 -7.83 5.45 6.10
CA VAL A 30 -7.52 4.75 7.35
C VAL A 30 -8.75 4.78 8.25
N SER A 31 -9.12 3.62 8.75
CA SER A 31 -10.21 3.43 9.72
C SER A 31 -9.79 2.44 10.81
N SER A 32 -10.66 2.20 11.78
CA SER A 32 -10.36 1.24 12.84
C SER A 32 -10.07 -0.15 12.25
N GLY A 33 -8.83 -0.62 12.43
CA GLY A 33 -8.40 -1.94 12.00
C GLY A 33 -8.04 -2.08 10.52
N THR A 34 -8.18 -1.06 9.68
CA THR A 34 -7.85 -1.15 8.25
C THR A 34 -7.23 0.12 7.70
N ALA A 35 -6.29 -0.03 6.76
CA ALA A 35 -5.80 1.05 5.92
C ALA A 35 -5.74 0.59 4.46
N GLU A 36 -6.18 1.44 3.54
CA GLU A 36 -6.10 1.20 2.11
C GLU A 36 -5.47 2.41 1.41
N PHE A 37 -4.50 2.16 0.54
CA PHE A 37 -3.75 3.18 -0.18
C PHE A 37 -3.76 2.89 -1.67
N HIS A 38 -3.90 3.93 -2.48
CA HIS A 38 -3.83 3.84 -3.95
C HIS A 38 -2.81 4.82 -4.53
N GLY A 39 -2.16 4.41 -5.61
CA GLY A 39 -1.20 5.25 -6.33
C GLY A 39 -0.83 4.68 -7.69
N PRO A 40 -0.53 5.54 -8.69
CA PRO A 40 0.03 5.11 -9.95
C PRO A 40 1.56 5.01 -9.88
N SER A 41 2.14 4.16 -10.72
CA SER A 41 3.55 4.19 -11.11
C SER A 41 3.68 4.10 -12.63
N ARG A 42 4.93 4.14 -13.13
CA ARG A 42 5.25 3.94 -14.53
C ARG A 42 5.94 2.59 -14.72
N GLY A 43 5.42 1.79 -15.64
CA GLY A 43 6.06 0.56 -16.07
C GLY A 43 7.26 0.82 -16.99
N PRO A 44 7.98 -0.24 -17.40
CA PRO A 44 9.21 -0.13 -18.17
C PRO A 44 9.06 0.61 -19.51
N ASN A 45 7.85 0.64 -20.09
CA ASN A 45 7.57 1.32 -21.35
C ASN A 45 6.79 2.64 -21.16
N GLY A 46 6.70 3.15 -19.93
CA GLY A 46 5.99 4.38 -19.58
C GLY A 46 4.47 4.22 -19.39
N GLU A 47 3.94 3.00 -19.52
CA GLU A 47 2.55 2.68 -19.22
C GLU A 47 2.22 2.97 -17.76
N THR A 48 0.97 3.36 -17.49
CA THR A 48 0.49 3.54 -16.11
C THR A 48 0.23 2.17 -15.48
N VAL A 49 0.79 1.93 -14.30
CA VAL A 49 0.46 0.77 -13.45
C VAL A 49 -0.24 1.30 -12.21
N LEU A 50 -1.42 0.76 -11.90
CA LEU A 50 -2.13 1.12 -10.67
C LEU A 50 -1.70 0.19 -9.55
N HIS A 51 -1.52 0.75 -8.36
CA HIS A 51 -1.18 0.02 -7.15
C HIS A 51 -2.25 0.22 -6.08
N LYS A 52 -2.53 -0.85 -5.35
CA LYS A 52 -3.40 -0.87 -4.18
C LYS A 52 -2.69 -1.60 -3.05
N LEU A 53 -2.56 -0.94 -1.91
CA LEU A 53 -1.95 -1.50 -0.71
C LEU A 53 -2.99 -1.52 0.40
N ARG A 54 -3.14 -2.67 1.06
CA ARG A 54 -4.07 -2.88 2.17
C ARG A 54 -3.32 -3.37 3.39
N VAL A 55 -3.65 -2.79 4.54
CA VAL A 55 -3.23 -3.27 5.85
C VAL A 55 -4.48 -3.60 6.65
N VAL A 56 -4.59 -4.83 7.15
CA VAL A 56 -5.74 -5.30 7.93
C VAL A 56 -5.25 -5.84 9.27
N ARG A 57 -5.84 -5.35 10.37
CA ARG A 57 -5.62 -5.90 11.70
C ARG A 57 -6.33 -7.25 11.80
N MET A 58 -5.55 -8.30 12.05
CA MET A 58 -6.05 -9.67 12.22
C MET A 58 -6.30 -10.00 13.70
N ALA A 59 -5.48 -9.46 14.59
CA ALA A 59 -5.59 -9.58 16.04
C ALA A 59 -4.99 -8.32 16.71
N PRO A 60 -5.08 -8.15 18.05
CA PRO A 60 -4.50 -6.98 18.74
C PRO A 60 -3.02 -6.71 18.44
N ASP A 61 -2.26 -7.77 18.16
CA ASP A 61 -0.82 -7.79 17.93
C ASP A 61 -0.43 -8.32 16.53
N ARG A 62 -1.40 -8.55 15.65
CA ARG A 62 -1.18 -9.12 14.31
C ARG A 62 -1.88 -8.34 13.22
N LEU A 63 -1.19 -8.15 12.10
CA LEU A 63 -1.72 -7.54 10.89
C LEU A 63 -1.30 -8.33 9.65
N GLU A 64 -2.05 -8.15 8.57
CA GLU A 64 -1.69 -8.56 7.23
C GLU A 64 -1.50 -7.31 6.36
N GLU A 65 -0.44 -7.28 5.56
CA GLU A 65 -0.23 -6.31 4.48
C GLU A 65 -0.33 -7.04 3.13
N THR A 66 -1.12 -6.48 2.22
CA THR A 66 -1.28 -6.99 0.85
C THR A 66 -1.05 -5.86 -0.14
N TRP A 67 -0.19 -6.07 -1.13
CA TRP A 67 0.01 -5.18 -2.26
C TRP A 67 -0.48 -5.86 -3.54
N GLU A 68 -1.35 -5.18 -4.27
CA GLU A 68 -1.82 -5.55 -5.58
C GLU A 68 -1.45 -4.51 -6.63
N LYS A 69 -1.24 -4.96 -7.88
CA LYS A 69 -1.12 -4.06 -9.04
C LYS A 69 -2.15 -4.40 -10.12
N SER A 70 -2.48 -3.40 -10.92
CA SER A 70 -3.31 -3.52 -12.12
C SER A 70 -2.65 -2.80 -13.29
N VAL A 71 -2.66 -3.45 -14.46
CA VAL A 71 -2.13 -2.92 -15.73
C VAL A 71 -3.25 -2.61 -16.73
N ASP A 72 -4.50 -2.80 -16.32
CA ASP A 72 -5.71 -2.69 -17.14
C ASP A 72 -6.71 -1.71 -16.51
N ASN A 73 -6.20 -0.61 -15.96
CA ASN A 73 -6.98 0.47 -15.35
C ASN A 73 -7.90 0.01 -14.20
N GLY A 74 -7.47 -1.00 -13.45
CA GLY A 74 -8.18 -1.50 -12.27
C GLY A 74 -9.20 -2.58 -12.56
N ALA A 75 -9.28 -3.10 -13.80
CA ALA A 75 -10.19 -4.18 -14.15
C ALA A 75 -9.78 -5.50 -13.50
N ASN A 76 -8.48 -5.82 -13.48
CA ASN A 76 -7.92 -6.97 -12.79
C ASN A 76 -6.79 -6.56 -11.86
N TRP A 77 -6.72 -7.20 -10.70
CA TRP A 77 -5.71 -6.94 -9.67
C TRP A 77 -4.91 -8.21 -9.42
N THR A 78 -3.58 -8.10 -9.45
CA THR A 78 -2.65 -9.19 -9.16
C THR A 78 -1.91 -8.89 -7.87
N THR A 79 -1.97 -9.78 -6.89
CA THR A 79 -1.17 -9.68 -5.66
C THR A 79 0.32 -9.85 -6.00
N VAL A 80 1.12 -8.87 -5.60
CA VAL A 80 2.58 -8.87 -5.78
C VAL A 80 3.34 -8.99 -4.45
N TYR A 81 2.66 -8.71 -3.35
CA TYR A 81 3.20 -8.88 -2.02
C TYR A 81 2.08 -9.23 -1.05
N ARG A 82 2.34 -10.18 -0.15
CA ARG A 82 1.48 -10.49 0.98
C ARG A 82 2.36 -10.92 2.14
N ALA A 83 2.17 -10.30 3.30
CA ALA A 83 2.90 -10.65 4.50
C ALA A 83 2.03 -10.47 5.74
N GLU A 84 2.23 -11.36 6.70
CA GLU A 84 1.70 -11.21 8.04
C GLU A 84 2.81 -10.69 8.96
N TYR A 85 2.44 -9.76 9.84
CA TYR A 85 3.33 -9.21 10.84
C TYR A 85 2.75 -9.42 12.22
N SER A 86 3.61 -9.84 13.14
CA SER A 86 3.30 -9.93 14.57
C SER A 86 4.16 -8.95 15.35
N ARG A 87 3.61 -8.37 16.42
CA ARG A 87 4.36 -7.55 17.36
C ARG A 87 5.43 -8.39 18.04
N ALA A 88 6.70 -8.01 17.88
CA ALA A 88 7.83 -8.74 18.46
C ALA A 88 7.83 -8.76 20.00
N GLN A 89 7.30 -7.71 20.63
CA GLN A 89 7.15 -7.59 22.08
C GLN A 89 5.71 -7.19 22.41
N PRO A 90 4.81 -8.17 22.65
CA PRO A 90 3.46 -7.88 23.12
C PRO A 90 3.51 -7.25 24.52
N GLN A 91 2.72 -6.20 24.73
CA GLN A 91 2.54 -5.55 26.04
C GLN A 91 1.68 -6.40 26.96
#